data_AF-A0A1F8SXD9-F1
#
_entry.id   AF-A0A1F8SXD9-F1
#
_cell.length_a   1.000
_cell.length_b   1.000
_cell.length_c   1.000
_cell.angle_alpha   90.00
_cell.angle_beta   90.00
_cell.angle_gamma   90.00
#
_symmetry.space_group_name_H-M   'P 1'
#
loop_
_entity.id
_entity.type
_entity.pdbx_description
1 polymer ?
#
loop_
_entity_poly.entity_id
_entity_poly.type
_entity_poly.pdbx_seq_one_letter_code
_entity_poly.pdbx_strand_id
1 'polypeptide(L)' 'MAIFKLLPQTNCKQCGEPTCYTFALKLVTAQKNVADCPLLNEPKYKEKHGALEEIIIDAPTIG' A
#
# COMPACT_ATOMS: atom_id res chain seq x y z
N MET A 1 8.16 -4.36 9.34
CA MET A 1 7.72 -4.15 7.94
C MET A 1 7.55 -2.66 7.67
N ALA A 2 8.35 -2.06 6.78
CA ALA A 2 8.36 -0.61 6.52
C ALA A 2 7.07 -0.12 5.83
N ILE A 3 6.62 -0.84 4.80
CA ILE A 3 5.39 -0.55 4.04
C ILE A 3 4.17 -0.45 4.95
N PHE A 4 4.02 -1.38 5.91
CA PHE A 4 2.90 -1.36 6.85
C PHE A 4 2.83 -0.06 7.67
N LYS A 5 3.97 0.56 8.00
CA LYS A 5 4.00 1.84 8.73
C LYS A 5 3.46 3.01 7.91
N LEU A 6 3.52 2.91 6.59
CA LEU A 6 3.01 3.90 5.65
C LEU A 6 1.55 3.65 5.26
N LEU A 7 0.94 2.55 5.70
CA LEU A 7 -0.48 2.34 5.48
C LEU A 7 -1.36 3.13 6.48
N PRO A 8 -2.65 3.32 6.18
CA PRO A 8 -3.62 3.93 7.11
C PRO A 8 -3.82 3.13 8.41
N GLN A 9 -3.51 1.83 8.41
CA GLN A 9 -3.65 0.90 9.55
C GLN A 9 -5.06 0.82 10.15
N THR A 10 -6.08 1.22 9.41
CA THR A 10 -7.49 1.20 9.83
C THR A 10 -8.10 -0.20 9.76
N ASN A 11 -7.50 -1.13 9.03
CA ASN A 11 -8.07 -2.45 8.70
C ASN A 11 -9.51 -2.35 8.15
N CYS A 12 -9.80 -1.29 7.38
CA CYS A 12 -11.14 -0.98 6.86
C CYS A 12 -11.69 -2.01 5.86
N LYS A 13 -10.82 -2.85 5.27
CA LYS A 13 -11.15 -3.87 4.25
C LYS A 13 -11.70 -3.31 2.92
N GLN A 14 -11.65 -1.99 2.71
CA GLN A 14 -12.16 -1.34 1.49
C GLN A 14 -11.39 -1.74 0.21
N CYS A 15 -10.14 -2.22 0.37
CA CYS A 15 -9.32 -2.76 -0.73
C CYS A 15 -9.53 -4.26 -0.99
N GLY A 16 -10.45 -4.91 -0.26
CA GLY A 16 -10.73 -6.34 -0.33
C GLY A 16 -9.81 -7.22 0.52
N GLU A 17 -8.85 -6.64 1.24
CA GLU A 17 -7.93 -7.38 2.10
C GLU A 17 -8.39 -7.42 3.57
N PRO A 18 -8.18 -8.54 4.29
CA PRO A 18 -8.67 -8.71 5.66
C PRO A 18 -7.99 -7.75 6.66
N THR A 19 -6.75 -7.36 6.40
CA THR A 19 -5.99 -6.40 7.21
C THR A 19 -5.08 -5.54 6.34
N CYS A 20 -4.68 -4.36 6.84
CA CYS A 20 -3.66 -3.54 6.21
C CYS A 20 -2.30 -4.28 6.13
N TYR A 21 -2.02 -5.20 7.06
CA TYR A 21 -0.81 -6.01 7.01
C TYR A 21 -0.82 -6.98 5.81
N THR A 22 -1.95 -7.63 5.55
CA THR A 22 -2.14 -8.49 4.37
C THR A 22 -2.00 -7.70 3.08
N PHE A 23 -2.59 -6.49 3.03
CA PHE A 23 -2.40 -5.58 1.89
C PHE A 23 -0.92 -5.23 1.70
N ALA A 24 -0.18 -4.91 2.77
CA ALA A 24 1.26 -4.64 2.68
C ALA A 24 2.06 -5.83 2.11
N LEU A 25 1.73 -7.08 2.49
CA LEU A 25 2.40 -8.27 1.92
C LEU A 25 2.12 -8.41 0.42
N LYS A 26 0.89 -8.11 -0.01
CA LYS A 26 0.50 -8.14 -1.43
C LYS A 26 1.14 -7.02 -2.24
N LEU A 27 1.38 -5.86 -1.62
CA LEU A 27 2.18 -4.80 -2.23
C LEU A 27 3.63 -5.25 -2.45
N VAL A 28 4.28 -5.85 -1.44
CA VAL A 28 5.67 -6.37 -1.57
C VAL A 28 5.81 -7.41 -2.68
N THR A 29 4.77 -8.22 -2.87
CA THR A 29 4.75 -9.30 -3.86
C THR A 29 4.16 -8.88 -5.22
N ALA A 30 3.94 -7.57 -5.43
CA ALA A 30 3.35 -7.00 -6.64
C ALA A 30 1.98 -7.60 -7.04
N GLN A 31 1.27 -8.22 -6.10
CA GLN A 31 -0.10 -8.74 -6.30
C GLN A 31 -1.16 -7.64 -6.20
N LYS A 32 -0.79 -6.49 -5.62
CA LYS A 32 -1.62 -5.29 -5.46
C LYS A 32 -0.78 -4.05 -5.72
N ASN A 33 -1.44 -2.97 -6.13
CA ASN A 33 -0.85 -1.65 -6.30
C ASN A 33 -1.27 -0.71 -5.17
N VAL A 34 -0.49 0.35 -4.92
CA VAL A 34 -0.79 1.36 -3.88
C VAL A 34 -2.18 1.97 -4.10
N ALA A 35 -2.52 2.25 -5.36
CA ALA A 35 -3.81 2.80 -5.78
C ALA A 35 -5.02 1.90 -5.48
N ASP A 36 -4.82 0.59 -5.22
CA ASP A 36 -5.90 -0.35 -4.89
C ASP A 36 -6.48 -0.10 -3.48
N CYS A 37 -5.88 0.77 -2.68
CA CYS A 37 -6.41 1.18 -1.38
C CYS A 37 -7.14 2.52 -1.49
N PRO A 38 -8.49 2.55 -1.43
CA PRO A 38 -9.26 3.78 -1.57
C PRO A 38 -8.90 4.85 -0.55
N LEU A 39 -8.56 4.43 0.68
CA LEU A 39 -8.12 5.34 1.72
C LEU A 39 -6.83 6.06 1.31
N LEU A 40 -5.85 5.37 0.71
CA LEU A 40 -4.58 6.02 0.34
C LEU A 40 -4.75 7.12 -0.72
N ASN A 41 -5.85 7.11 -1.48
CA ASN A 41 -6.19 8.17 -2.43
C ASN A 41 -6.79 9.42 -1.76
N GLU A 42 -7.10 9.38 -0.47
CA GLU A 42 -7.59 10.55 0.25
C GLU A 42 -6.47 11.59 0.47
N PRO A 43 -6.78 12.89 0.42
CA PRO A 43 -5.79 13.96 0.63
C PRO A 43 -4.99 13.82 1.92
N LYS A 44 -5.62 13.29 2.99
CA LYS A 44 -4.99 13.08 4.30
C LYS A 44 -3.85 12.04 4.30
N TYR A 45 -3.77 11.19 3.27
CA TYR A 45 -2.73 10.17 3.12
C TYR A 45 -1.84 10.38 1.89
N LYS A 46 -1.94 11.53 1.22
CA LYS A 46 -1.17 11.84 0.00
C LYS A 46 0.33 11.67 0.17
N GLU A 47 0.88 12.11 1.31
CA GLU A 47 2.32 11.96 1.61
C GLU A 47 2.70 10.48 1.77
N LYS A 48 1.87 9.71 2.47
CA LYS A 48 2.08 8.27 2.65
C LYS A 48 1.95 7.49 1.34
N HIS A 49 1.04 7.91 0.46
CA HIS A 49 0.89 7.35 -0.88
C HIS A 49 2.17 7.55 -1.70
N GLY A 50 2.70 8.77 -1.76
CA GLY A 50 3.94 9.05 -2.49
C GLY A 50 5.13 8.25 -1.95
N ALA A 51 5.30 8.21 -0.62
CA ALA A 51 6.36 7.40 -0.01
C ALA A 51 6.21 5.89 -0.28
N LEU A 52 4.98 5.38 -0.38
CA LEU A 52 4.73 4.00 -0.77
C LEU A 52 5.10 3.75 -2.23
N GLU A 53 4.77 4.66 -3.13
CA GLU A 53 5.12 4.53 -4.55
C GLU A 53 6.63 4.53 -4.75
N GLU A 54 7.38 5.41 -4.10
CA GLU A 54 8.85 5.43 -4.16
C GLU A 54 9.46 4.09 -3.71
N ILE A 55 8.95 3.51 -2.63
CA ILE A 55 9.47 2.23 -2.10
C ILE A 55 9.12 1.04 -3.01
N ILE A 56 7.96 1.06 -3.67
CA ILE A 56 7.50 -0.04 -4.53
C ILE A 56 8.20 0.00 -5.89
N ILE A 57 8.54 1.19 -6.42
CA ILE A 57 9.22 1.35 -7.71
C ILE A 57 10.65 0.77 -7.70
N ASP A 58 11.34 0.80 -6.55
CA ASP A 58 12.68 0.22 -6.39
C ASP A 58 12.68 -1.32 -6.25
N ALA A 59 11.51 -1.97 -6.14
CA ALA A 59 11.43 -3.40 -6.33
C ALA A 59 11.60 -3.67 -7.83
N PRO A 60 12.62 -4.44 -8.28
CA PRO A 60 12.90 -4.61 -9.69
C PRO A 60 11.63 -5.11 -10.35
N THR A 61 11.12 -4.32 -11.29
CA THR A 61 10.04 -4.72 -12.18
C THR A 61 10.64 -5.85 -13.02
N ILE A 62 10.53 -7.09 -12.54
CA ILE A 62 10.89 -8.27 -13.32
C ILE A 62 9.79 -8.35 -14.39
N GLY A 63 10.12 -7.82 -15.56
CA GLY A 63 9.39 -8.05 -16.79
C GLY A 63 9.44 -9.50 -17.23
#